data_AF-A4BKZ5-F1
#
_entry.id   AF-A4BKZ5-F1
#
_cell.length_a   1.000
_cell.length_b   1.000
_cell.length_c   1.000
_cell.angle_alpha   90.00
_cell.angle_beta   90.00
_cell.angle_gamma   90.00
#
_symmetry.space_group_name_H-M   'P 1'
#
loop_
_entity.id
_entity.type
_entity.pdbx_description
1 polymer ?
#
loop_
_entity_poly.entity_id
_entity_poly.type
_entity_poly.pdbx_seq_one_letter_code
_entity_poly.pdbx_strand_id
1 'polypeptide(L)' 'MTAEELRAVRRELGLTQMQMAAQLGLHWRHYQRLEAGTHKIMRQTALAVAALAGTPPASARPR' A
#
# COMPACT_ATOMS: atom_id res chain seq x y z
N MET A 1 7.12 4.79 -1.28
CA MET A 1 6.38 3.75 -1.99
C MET A 1 5.52 4.45 -3.01
N THR A 2 5.52 4.00 -4.26
CA THR A 2 4.70 4.58 -5.33
C THR A 2 3.31 3.95 -5.37
N ALA A 3 2.39 4.57 -6.11
CA ALA A 3 1.05 4.03 -6.34
C ALA A 3 1.10 2.69 -7.10
N GLU A 4 2.06 2.53 -8.02
CA GLU A 4 2.26 1.27 -8.75
C GLU A 4 2.78 0.16 -7.83
N GLU A 5 3.77 0.46 -6.97
CA GLU A 5 4.28 -0.49 -5.97
C GLU A 5 3.17 -0.95 -5.04
N LEU A 6 2.34 -0.03 -4.54
CA LEU A 6 1.20 -0.34 -3.69
C LEU A 6 0.21 -1.29 -4.41
N ARG A 7 -0.10 -1.00 -5.68
CA ARG A 7 -0.99 -1.82 -6.50
C ARG A 7 -0.40 -3.19 -6.79
N ALA A 8 0.90 -3.28 -7.03
CA ALA A 8 1.61 -4.54 -7.27
C ALA A 8 1.53 -5.44 -6.03
N VAL A 9 1.92 -4.92 -4.86
CA VAL A 9 1.85 -5.65 -3.59
C VAL A 9 0.45 -6.19 -3.33
N ARG A 10 -0.58 -5.36 -3.49
CA ARG A 10 -1.96 -5.82 -3.30
C ARG A 10 -2.34 -6.98 -4.24
N ARG A 11 -1.94 -6.89 -5.51
CA ARG A 11 -2.22 -7.92 -6.52
C ARG A 11 -1.48 -9.22 -6.23
N GLU A 12 -0.24 -9.14 -5.78
CA GLU A 12 0.55 -10.30 -5.34
C GLU A 12 -0.10 -11.02 -4.15
N LEU A 13 -0.70 -10.26 -3.22
CA LEU A 13 -1.48 -10.79 -2.11
C LEU A 13 -2.87 -11.31 -2.52
N GLY A 14 -3.28 -11.16 -3.79
CA GLY A 14 -4.59 -11.59 -4.28
C GLY A 14 -5.77 -10.80 -3.70
N LEU A 15 -5.52 -9.60 -3.15
CA LEU A 15 -6.54 -8.82 -2.44
C LEU A 15 -7.24 -7.79 -3.35
N THR A 16 -8.52 -7.57 -3.08
CA THR A 16 -9.25 -6.40 -3.60
C THR A 16 -8.79 -5.12 -2.88
N GLN A 17 -9.08 -3.95 -3.46
CA GLN A 17 -8.77 -2.66 -2.82
C GLN A 17 -9.45 -2.51 -1.45
N MET A 18 -10.69 -3.02 -1.32
CA MET A 18 -11.44 -2.99 -0.06
C MET A 18 -10.81 -3.89 1.00
N GLN A 19 -10.42 -5.12 0.63
CA GLN A 19 -9.76 -6.04 1.56
C GLN A 19 -8.41 -5.49 2.03
N MET A 20 -7.60 -4.96 1.11
CA MET A 20 -6.32 -4.36 1.48
C MET A 20 -6.50 -3.14 2.40
N ALA A 21 -7.49 -2.29 2.11
CA ALA A 21 -7.82 -1.17 2.96
C ALA A 21 -8.23 -1.62 4.38
N ALA A 22 -9.05 -2.67 4.49
CA ALA A 22 -9.43 -3.25 5.77
C ALA A 22 -8.23 -3.76 6.57
N GLN A 23 -7.28 -4.46 5.92
CA GLN A 23 -6.03 -4.91 6.54
C GLN A 23 -5.16 -3.75 7.05
N LEU A 24 -5.20 -2.61 6.37
CA LEU A 24 -4.46 -1.41 6.74
C LEU A 24 -5.20 -0.50 7.72
N GLY A 25 -6.43 -0.83 8.12
CA GLY A 25 -7.27 0.05 8.94
C GLY A 25 -7.68 1.35 8.22
N LEU A 26 -7.72 1.34 6.88
CA LEU A 26 -8.07 2.48 6.04
C LEU A 26 -9.48 2.34 5.46
N HIS A 27 -10.11 3.48 5.18
CA HIS A 27 -11.33 3.48 4.37
C HIS A 27 -11.02 3.14 2.90
N TRP A 28 -11.84 2.30 2.26
CA TRP A 28 -11.57 1.80 0.90
C TRP A 28 -11.37 2.90 -0.15
N ARG A 29 -12.13 4.01 -0.07
CA ARG A 29 -11.95 5.18 -0.97
C ARG A 29 -10.61 5.88 -0.76
N HIS A 30 -10.10 5.88 0.47
CA HIS A 30 -8.77 6.45 0.74
C HIS A 30 -7.72 5.58 0.05
N TYR A 31 -7.79 4.26 0.22
CA TYR A 31 -6.88 3.32 -0.45
C TYR A 31 -6.94 3.43 -1.98
N GLN A 32 -8.15 3.56 -2.55
CA GLN A 32 -8.33 3.79 -3.99
C GLN A 32 -7.60 5.06 -4.48
N ARG A 33 -7.67 6.17 -3.73
CA ARG A 33 -6.98 7.43 -4.07
C ARG A 33 -5.46 7.31 -4.00
N LEU A 34 -4.95 6.50 -3.07
CA LEU A 34 -3.51 6.18 -2.98
C LEU A 34 -3.05 5.43 -4.24
N GLU A 35 -3.76 4.38 -4.66
CA GLU A 35 -3.44 3.65 -5.90
C GLU A 35 -3.65 4.46 -7.18
N ALA A 36 -4.51 5.48 -7.14
CA ALA A 36 -4.70 6.42 -8.25
C ALA A 36 -3.62 7.52 -8.29
N GLY A 37 -2.73 7.60 -7.29
CA GLY A 37 -1.71 8.64 -7.18
C GLY A 37 -2.26 10.03 -6.83
N THR A 38 -3.58 10.16 -6.64
CA THR A 38 -4.22 11.43 -6.25
C THR A 38 -3.91 11.85 -4.82
N HIS A 39 -3.59 10.88 -3.96
CA HIS A 39 -3.15 11.11 -2.60
C HIS A 39 -1.75 10.55 -2.40
N LYS A 40 -0.90 11.32 -1.70
CA LYS A 40 0.45 10.89 -1.34
C LYS A 40 0.38 9.74 -0.33
N ILE A 41 1.12 8.68 -0.63
CA ILE A 41 1.32 7.58 0.31
C ILE A 41 2.25 8.04 1.42
N MET A 42 1.72 8.09 2.65
CA MET A 42 2.48 8.46 3.83
C MET A 42 3.43 7.33 4.24
N ARG A 43 4.54 7.69 4.91
CA ARG A 43 5.54 6.73 5.39
C ARG A 43 4.92 5.63 6.25
N GLN A 44 3.95 5.97 7.10
CA GLN A 44 3.25 5.00 7.95
C GLN A 44 2.50 3.95 7.13
N THR A 45 1.74 4.37 6.11
CA THR A 45 1.04 3.45 5.21
C THR A 45 2.01 2.56 4.45
N ALA A 46 3.15 3.11 4.02
CA ALA A 46 4.19 2.31 3.36
C ALA A 46 4.80 1.24 4.26
N LEU A 47 5.04 1.55 5.53
CA LEU A 47 5.53 0.57 6.50
C LEU A 47 4.47 -0.50 6.80
N ALA A 48 3.19 -0.12 6.92
CA ALA A 48 2.11 -1.08 7.16
C ALA A 48 1.94 -2.05 5.98
N VAL A 49 1.98 -1.55 4.74
CA VAL A 49 1.92 -2.39 3.52
C VAL A 49 3.09 -3.36 3.46
N ALA A 50 4.29 -2.90 3.80
CA ALA A 50 5.47 -3.74 3.82
C ALA A 50 5.43 -4.84 4.89
N ALA A 51 4.92 -4.52 6.08
CA ALA A 51 4.72 -5.49 7.13
C ALA A 51 3.73 -6.60 6.70
N LEU A 52 2.66 -6.24 5.98
CA LEU A 52 1.71 -7.20 5.40
C LEU A 52 2.33 -8.04 4.29
N ALA A 53 3.17 -7.45 3.45
CA ALA A 53 3.81 -8.13 2.31
C ALA A 53 5.01 -9.00 2.68
N GLY A 54 5.46 -8.97 3.95
CA GLY A 54 6.68 -9.64 4.39
C GLY A 54 7.96 -9.11 3.71
N THR A 55 7.86 -8.01 2.96
CA THR A 55 8.95 -7.42 2.19
C THR A 55 9.05 -5.93 2.50
N PRO A 56 10.25 -5.40 2.80
CA PRO A 56 10.42 -3.96 2.97
C PRO A 56 10.08 -3.26 1.65
N PRO A 57 9.32 -2.15 1.66
CA PRO A 57 8.96 -1.44 0.45
C PRO A 57 10.26 -0.86 -0.12
N ALA A 58 10.49 -0.93 -1.44
CA ALA A 58 11.76 -0.52 -2.05
C ALA A 58 12.20 0.91 -1.65
N SER A 59 11.23 1.80 -1.40
CA SER A 59 11.44 3.15 -0.87
C SER A 59 11.92 3.28 0.60
N ALA A 60 11.93 2.21 1.39
CA ALA A 60 12.38 2.21 2.77
C ALA A 60 13.66 1.38 2.98
N ARG A 61 14.29 0.88 1.91
CA ARG A 61 15.70 0.44 2.01
C ARG A 61 16.56 1.68 2.20
N PRO A 62 17.30 1.82 3.33
CA PRO A 62 18.32 2.85 3.42
C PRO A 62 19.36 2.58 2.32
N ARG A 63 19.75 3.64 1.59
CA ARG A 63 20.88 3.60 0.66
C ARG A 63 22.19 3.44 1.41
#